data_AF-A0A845W801-F1
#
_entry.id   AF-A0A845W801-F1
#
_cell.length_a   1.000
_cell.length_b   1.000
_cell.length_c   1.000
_cell.angle_alpha   90.00
_cell.angle_beta   90.00
_cell.angle_gamma   90.00
#
_symmetry.space_group_name_H-M   'P 1'
#
loop_
_entity.id
_entity.type
_entity.pdbx_description
1 polymer ?
#
loop_
_entity_poly.entity_id
_entity_poly.type
_entity_poly.pdbx_seq_one_letter_code
_entity_poly.pdbx_strand_id
1 'polypeptide(L)'
;EQHLPQVTNLTIQGKFNHQALKVQNALTNQVSLDLSQPFFPFGEKPRFGDTLYLDLAEHTAFTKDGTINLQVNVIDPTDAGIELKEESINPNLRLQWRFWDGEEWTLLGTSTRNIDEVQQNTSNNNFQDNTKAFTIPGTQVVRFTLPAQPKIKTIGGIDSAWIRVQITAGDYGKEASYIPDRDEDGTVRRDADTNDVKYIFKPASFAPPLIRSITADYSLD
;
A
#
# COMPACT_ATOMS: atom_id res chain seq x y z
N GLU A 1 -39.72 -42.47 -35.73
CA GLU A 1 -39.38 -41.71 -34.51
C GLU A 1 -37.97 -41.17 -34.63
N GLN A 2 -37.81 -39.85 -34.52
CA GLN A 2 -36.53 -39.17 -34.72
C GLN A 2 -35.97 -38.85 -33.34
N HIS A 3 -34.93 -39.58 -32.92
CA HIS A 3 -34.28 -39.34 -31.63
C HIS A 3 -33.45 -38.04 -31.70
N LEU A 4 -33.83 -37.06 -30.89
CA LEU A 4 -33.03 -35.86 -30.66
C LEU A 4 -31.85 -36.22 -29.73
N PRO A 5 -30.63 -35.72 -30.00
CA PRO A 5 -29.49 -35.95 -29.12
C PRO A 5 -29.68 -35.20 -27.80
N GLN A 6 -29.38 -35.88 -26.68
CA GLN A 6 -29.24 -35.23 -25.37
C GLN A 6 -27.76 -34.96 -25.10
N VAL A 7 -27.42 -33.70 -24.83
CA VAL A 7 -26.07 -33.31 -24.40
C VAL A 7 -25.99 -33.52 -22.89
N THR A 8 -25.25 -34.55 -22.47
CA THR A 8 -25.19 -34.94 -21.05
C THR A 8 -24.20 -34.11 -20.24
N ASN A 9 -23.15 -33.59 -20.87
CA ASN A 9 -22.14 -32.75 -20.23
C ASN A 9 -21.57 -31.74 -21.23
N LEU A 10 -21.48 -30.48 -20.82
CA LEU A 10 -20.77 -29.42 -21.52
C LEU A 10 -19.55 -29.05 -20.67
N THR A 11 -18.36 -29.47 -21.09
CA THR A 11 -17.10 -29.08 -20.43
C THR A 11 -16.45 -27.98 -21.25
N ILE A 12 -16.47 -26.76 -20.72
CA ILE A 12 -15.74 -25.61 -21.29
C ILE A 12 -14.40 -25.55 -20.58
N GLN A 13 -13.31 -25.78 -21.30
CA GLN A 13 -11.95 -25.49 -20.84
C GLN A 13 -11.44 -24.27 -21.60
N GLY A 14 -11.35 -23.13 -20.90
CA GLY A 14 -10.79 -21.90 -21.43
C GLY A 14 -9.61 -21.45 -20.56
N LYS A 15 -8.47 -21.17 -21.19
CA LYS A 15 -7.43 -20.34 -20.55
C LYS A 15 -7.82 -18.89 -20.76
N PHE A 16 -8.35 -18.25 -19.72
CA PHE A 16 -8.66 -16.83 -19.76
C PHE A 16 -7.39 -16.03 -19.48
N ASN A 17 -6.78 -15.47 -20.53
CA ASN A 17 -5.74 -14.45 -20.37
C ASN A 17 -6.44 -13.12 -20.05
N HIS A 18 -6.63 -12.81 -18.77
CA HIS A 18 -7.16 -11.50 -18.37
C HIS A 18 -6.11 -10.41 -18.61
N GLN A 19 -6.50 -9.33 -19.28
CA GLN A 19 -5.70 -8.09 -19.28
C GLN A 19 -5.79 -7.46 -17.89
N ALA A 20 -4.66 -6.96 -17.38
CA ALA A 20 -4.64 -6.19 -16.13
C ALA A 20 -5.60 -5.01 -16.24
N LEU A 21 -6.56 -4.95 -15.32
CA LEU A 21 -7.57 -3.90 -15.28
C LEU A 21 -7.09 -2.76 -14.39
N LYS A 22 -7.42 -1.53 -14.75
CA LYS A 22 -7.10 -0.37 -13.91
C LYS A 22 -8.01 -0.34 -12.68
N VAL A 23 -7.42 -0.03 -11.53
CA VAL A 23 -8.18 0.46 -10.37
C VAL A 23 -8.91 1.73 -10.81
N GLN A 24 -10.21 1.82 -10.55
CA GLN A 24 -11.04 2.94 -11.00
C GLN A 24 -11.11 4.05 -9.96
N ASN A 25 -11.13 3.67 -8.68
CA ASN A 25 -11.25 4.58 -7.56
C ASN A 25 -10.19 4.26 -6.52
N ALA A 26 -9.55 5.30 -6.01
CA ALA A 26 -8.72 5.20 -4.83
C ALA A 26 -8.92 6.44 -3.97
N LEU A 27 -8.68 6.29 -2.66
CA LEU A 27 -8.76 7.39 -1.72
C LEU A 27 -7.53 7.41 -0.83
N THR A 28 -7.00 8.60 -0.57
CA THR A 28 -6.12 8.85 0.56
C THR A 28 -6.98 9.32 1.73
N ASN A 29 -7.02 8.51 2.79
CA ASN A 29 -7.90 8.65 3.94
C ASN A 29 -9.38 8.62 3.54
N GLN A 30 -9.97 9.77 3.22
CA GLN A 30 -11.35 9.86 2.73
C GLN A 30 -11.47 10.76 1.50
N VAL A 31 -10.34 11.18 0.93
CA VAL A 31 -10.27 12.08 -0.22
C VAL A 31 -9.94 11.28 -1.47
N SER A 32 -10.78 11.38 -2.49
CA SER A 32 -10.58 10.72 -3.78
C SER A 32 -9.29 11.17 -4.46
N LEU A 33 -8.60 10.22 -5.06
CA LEU A 33 -7.38 10.44 -5.84
C LEU A 33 -7.72 10.55 -7.33
N ASP A 34 -6.98 11.39 -8.04
CA ASP A 34 -6.99 11.41 -9.51
C ASP A 34 -5.97 10.40 -10.04
N LEU A 35 -6.48 9.23 -10.46
CA LEU A 35 -5.67 8.12 -10.97
C LEU A 35 -5.15 8.34 -12.40
N SER A 36 -5.45 9.47 -13.04
CA SER A 36 -4.91 9.81 -14.37
C SER A 36 -3.49 10.37 -14.32
N GLN A 37 -3.00 10.71 -13.12
CA GLN A 37 -1.68 11.28 -12.87
C GLN A 37 -1.01 10.62 -11.66
N PRO A 38 0.31 10.81 -11.47
CA PRO A 38 0.99 10.33 -10.27
C PRO A 38 0.38 10.89 -8.97
N PHE A 39 0.33 10.07 -7.92
CA PHE A 39 -0.28 10.43 -6.65
C PHE A 39 0.48 9.88 -5.44
N PHE A 40 0.36 10.56 -4.30
CA PHE A 40 0.88 10.10 -3.02
C PHE A 40 -0.20 9.29 -2.28
N PRO A 41 -0.03 7.97 -2.09
CA PRO A 41 -1.05 7.09 -1.54
C PRO A 41 -1.40 7.38 -0.07
N PHE A 42 -0.50 8.07 0.64
CA PHE A 42 -0.65 8.46 2.05
C PHE A 42 -0.50 9.98 2.23
N GLY A 43 -0.59 10.75 1.14
CA GLY A 43 -0.33 12.19 1.13
C GLY A 43 1.16 12.55 1.11
N GLU A 44 1.45 13.84 0.95
CA GLU A 44 2.83 14.37 0.83
C GLU A 44 3.63 14.31 2.14
N LYS A 45 2.93 14.24 3.27
CA LYS A 45 3.52 14.12 4.62
C LYS A 45 2.88 12.95 5.36
N PRO A 46 3.19 11.69 4.98
CA PRO A 46 2.57 10.52 5.58
C PRO A 46 2.83 10.43 7.08
N ARG A 47 1.81 10.02 7.82
CA ARG A 47 1.85 9.83 9.27
C ARG A 47 1.28 8.46 9.63
N PHE A 48 1.55 8.05 10.87
CA PHE A 48 0.91 6.87 11.44
C PHE A 48 -0.61 6.94 11.28
N GLY A 49 -1.22 5.87 10.78
CA GLY A 49 -2.65 5.75 10.57
C GLY A 49 -3.13 6.25 9.20
N ASP A 50 -2.33 7.00 8.44
CA ASP A 50 -2.70 7.38 7.07
C ASP A 50 -2.95 6.13 6.22
N THR A 51 -3.98 6.21 5.40
CA THR A 51 -4.61 5.05 4.79
C THR A 51 -4.85 5.28 3.30
N LEU A 52 -4.44 4.33 2.47
CA LEU A 52 -4.85 4.20 1.08
C LEU A 52 -6.02 3.22 0.99
N TYR A 53 -7.09 3.61 0.32
CA TYR A 53 -8.18 2.72 -0.09
C TYR A 53 -8.09 2.49 -1.58
N LEU A 54 -8.11 1.22 -2.00
CA LEU A 54 -8.12 0.80 -3.40
C LEU A 54 -9.41 0.06 -3.69
N ASP A 55 -10.13 0.51 -4.71
CA ASP A 55 -11.33 -0.15 -5.17
C ASP A 55 -10.95 -1.38 -6.00
N LEU A 56 -11.64 -2.50 -5.74
CA LEU A 56 -11.49 -3.72 -6.52
C LEU A 56 -12.86 -4.32 -6.87
N ALA A 57 -13.96 -3.56 -6.84
CA ALA A 57 -15.31 -4.10 -7.09
C ALA A 57 -15.40 -4.92 -8.39
N GLU A 58 -14.87 -4.39 -9.50
CA GLU A 58 -14.86 -5.11 -10.78
C GLU A 58 -13.91 -6.31 -10.82
N HIS A 59 -12.92 -6.35 -9.93
CA HIS A 59 -11.93 -7.43 -9.86
C HIS A 59 -12.33 -8.54 -8.88
N THR A 60 -13.11 -8.18 -7.86
CA THR A 60 -13.62 -9.09 -6.81
C THR A 60 -14.89 -9.83 -7.22
N ALA A 61 -15.44 -9.52 -8.39
CA ALA A 61 -16.42 -10.38 -9.07
C ALA A 61 -15.84 -11.77 -9.38
N PHE A 62 -14.51 -11.92 -9.32
CA PHE A 62 -13.80 -13.19 -9.41
C PHE A 62 -13.46 -13.73 -8.01
N THR A 63 -13.67 -15.04 -7.84
CA THR A 63 -13.93 -15.78 -6.59
C THR A 63 -12.81 -15.79 -5.53
N LYS A 64 -13.19 -16.19 -4.30
CA LYS A 64 -12.33 -16.54 -3.14
C LYS A 64 -11.04 -17.30 -3.48
N ASP A 65 -11.05 -18.11 -4.53
CA ASP A 65 -9.99 -19.07 -4.80
C ASP A 65 -8.93 -18.59 -5.81
N GLY A 66 -9.02 -17.35 -6.33
CA GLY A 66 -7.98 -16.84 -7.21
C GLY A 66 -7.03 -15.84 -6.56
N THR A 67 -5.89 -15.71 -7.21
CA THR A 67 -4.80 -14.83 -6.81
C THR A 67 -4.99 -13.48 -7.47
N ILE A 68 -5.00 -12.43 -6.65
CA ILE A 68 -4.96 -11.04 -7.08
C ILE A 68 -3.50 -10.62 -7.15
N ASN A 69 -3.09 -10.06 -8.29
CA ASN A 69 -1.80 -9.40 -8.45
C ASN A 69 -2.06 -7.91 -8.70
N LEU A 70 -1.59 -7.06 -7.81
CA LEU A 70 -1.56 -5.61 -7.98
C LEU A 70 -0.20 -5.21 -8.55
N GLN A 71 -0.17 -4.76 -9.79
CA GLN A 71 1.01 -4.15 -10.39
C GLN A 71 1.05 -2.67 -10.01
N VAL A 72 2.05 -2.29 -9.24
CA VAL A 72 2.24 -0.94 -8.72
C VAL A 72 3.48 -0.34 -9.36
N ASN A 73 3.32 0.75 -10.10
CA ASN A 73 4.45 1.52 -10.66
C ASN A 73 4.81 2.66 -9.70
N VAL A 74 5.90 2.48 -8.94
CA VAL A 74 6.43 3.50 -8.04
C VAL A 74 7.44 4.34 -8.80
N ILE A 75 7.30 5.66 -8.75
CA ILE A 75 8.25 6.61 -9.32
C ILE A 75 9.48 6.68 -8.41
N ASP A 76 10.67 6.72 -9.02
CA ASP A 76 11.90 6.97 -8.28
C ASP A 76 11.80 8.36 -7.61
N PRO A 77 12.01 8.49 -6.29
CA PRO A 77 11.95 9.78 -5.61
C PRO A 77 12.82 10.86 -6.26
N THR A 78 13.97 10.48 -6.82
CA THR A 78 14.88 11.42 -7.48
C THR A 78 14.31 12.02 -8.76
N ASP A 79 13.51 11.27 -9.53
CA ASP A 79 12.78 11.77 -10.70
C ASP A 79 11.73 12.81 -10.32
N ALA A 80 11.21 12.74 -9.08
CA ALA A 80 10.26 13.70 -8.52
C ALA A 80 10.95 14.87 -7.79
N GLY A 81 12.28 14.96 -7.83
CA GLY A 81 13.05 15.98 -7.11
C GLY A 81 13.07 15.78 -5.58
N ILE A 82 12.73 14.58 -5.10
CA ILE A 82 12.74 14.21 -3.68
C ILE A 82 14.10 13.59 -3.34
N GLU A 83 14.84 14.25 -2.45
CA GLU A 83 16.11 13.73 -1.94
C GLU A 83 15.86 12.70 -0.82
N LEU A 84 16.43 11.51 -0.97
CA LEU A 84 16.42 10.48 0.07
C LEU A 84 17.51 10.77 1.11
N LYS A 85 17.10 11.12 2.33
CA LYS A 85 17.99 11.31 3.48
C LYS A 85 18.02 10.04 4.34
N GLU A 86 19.01 9.91 5.22
CA GLU A 86 19.06 8.77 6.15
C GLU A 86 17.78 8.70 7.00
N GLU A 87 17.28 9.83 7.49
CA GLU A 87 16.04 9.89 8.25
C GLU A 87 14.78 9.60 7.42
N SER A 88 14.88 9.54 6.08
CA SER A 88 13.80 9.09 5.20
C SER A 88 13.66 7.56 5.18
N ILE A 89 14.68 6.84 5.68
CA ILE A 89 14.78 5.38 5.62
C ILE A 89 14.52 4.80 7.01
N ASN A 90 13.24 4.67 7.36
CA ASN A 90 12.84 4.05 8.62
C ASN A 90 12.75 2.51 8.48
N PRO A 91 13.62 1.72 9.13
CA PRO A 91 13.59 0.25 9.03
C PRO A 91 12.33 -0.36 9.68
N ASN A 92 11.66 0.38 10.57
CA ASN A 92 10.43 -0.06 11.23
C ASN A 92 9.17 0.32 10.46
N LEU A 93 9.28 0.82 9.23
CA LEU A 93 8.12 1.11 8.38
C LEU A 93 7.31 -0.17 8.15
N ARG A 94 6.03 -0.15 8.55
CA ARG A 94 5.08 -1.23 8.31
C ARG A 94 3.79 -0.70 7.70
N LEU A 95 3.34 -1.37 6.63
CA LEU A 95 1.99 -1.19 6.08
C LEU A 95 1.15 -2.42 6.38
N GLN A 96 -0.07 -2.22 6.86
CA GLN A 96 -1.02 -3.30 7.05
C GLN A 96 -2.07 -3.30 5.93
N TRP A 97 -2.21 -4.44 5.25
CA TRP A 97 -3.15 -4.66 4.16
C TRP A 97 -4.35 -5.43 4.68
N ARG A 98 -5.56 -4.91 4.43
CA ARG A 98 -6.82 -5.51 4.86
C ARG A 98 -7.86 -5.39 3.77
N PHE A 99 -8.89 -6.22 3.81
CA PHE A 99 -10.09 -6.06 2.99
C PHE A 99 -11.34 -6.03 3.87
N TRP A 100 -12.43 -5.50 3.34
CA TRP A 100 -13.72 -5.51 4.04
C TRP A 100 -14.49 -6.79 3.72
N ASP A 101 -14.75 -7.61 4.74
CA ASP A 101 -15.50 -8.88 4.59
C ASP A 101 -17.00 -8.76 4.87
N GLY A 102 -17.47 -7.57 5.29
CA GLY A 102 -18.85 -7.32 5.68
C GLY A 102 -19.04 -7.00 7.15
N GLU A 103 -18.12 -7.44 8.00
CA GLU A 103 -18.17 -7.28 9.46
C GLU A 103 -16.97 -6.49 9.96
N GLU A 104 -15.78 -6.84 9.50
CA GLU A 104 -14.53 -6.21 9.91
C GLU A 104 -13.52 -6.05 8.76
N TRP A 105 -12.40 -5.39 9.09
CA TRP A 105 -11.27 -5.26 8.17
C TRP A 105 -10.30 -6.42 8.37
N THR A 106 -10.56 -7.53 7.68
CA THR A 106 -9.76 -8.75 7.77
C THR A 106 -8.38 -8.60 7.15
N LEU A 107 -7.36 -9.13 7.85
CA LEU A 107 -5.95 -9.02 7.49
C LEU A 107 -5.60 -9.84 6.24
N LEU A 108 -4.93 -9.19 5.29
CA LEU A 108 -4.26 -9.83 4.15
C LEU A 108 -2.75 -9.97 4.40
N GLY A 109 -2.10 -8.99 5.02
CA GLY A 109 -0.69 -9.12 5.34
C GLY A 109 -0.07 -7.81 5.78
N THR A 110 1.24 -7.86 5.98
CA THR A 110 2.03 -6.70 6.39
C THR A 110 3.23 -6.54 5.45
N SER A 111 3.39 -5.36 4.89
CA SER A 111 4.57 -4.96 4.14
C SER A 111 5.59 -4.29 5.04
N THR A 112 6.87 -4.50 4.75
CA THR A 112 7.99 -3.77 5.35
C THR A 112 9.00 -3.40 4.28
N ARG A 113 10.09 -2.70 4.64
CA ARG A 113 11.21 -2.45 3.73
C ARG A 113 12.07 -3.69 3.44
N ASN A 114 11.89 -4.78 4.18
CA ASN A 114 12.66 -6.00 4.03
C ASN A 114 11.76 -7.22 3.84
N ILE A 115 11.89 -7.90 2.70
CA ILE A 115 11.09 -9.08 2.37
C ILE A 115 11.37 -10.27 3.32
N ASP A 116 12.55 -10.29 3.95
CA ASP A 116 12.98 -11.34 4.87
C ASP A 116 12.40 -11.17 6.29
N GLU A 117 11.88 -10.00 6.64
CA GLU A 117 11.05 -9.88 7.84
C GLU A 117 9.72 -10.57 7.56
N VAL A 118 9.45 -11.66 8.30
CA VAL A 118 8.23 -12.47 8.21
C VAL A 118 7.02 -11.58 7.94
N GLN A 119 6.56 -11.57 6.69
CA GLN A 119 5.24 -11.07 6.36
C GLN A 119 4.29 -11.94 7.17
N GLN A 120 3.70 -11.38 8.22
CA GLN A 120 2.81 -12.14 9.09
C GLN A 120 1.57 -12.53 8.28
N ASN A 121 1.67 -13.68 7.64
CA ASN A 121 0.58 -14.35 6.96
C ASN A 121 -0.30 -14.96 8.03
N THR A 122 -1.49 -14.41 8.21
CA THR A 122 -2.59 -15.18 8.80
C THR A 122 -2.93 -16.26 7.78
N SER A 123 -2.31 -17.42 7.95
CA SER A 123 -2.49 -18.70 7.28
C SER A 123 -3.52 -18.70 6.14
N ASN A 124 -3.06 -18.73 4.88
CA ASN A 124 -3.76 -19.04 3.61
C ASN A 124 -4.07 -17.89 2.62
N ASN A 125 -3.50 -16.69 2.78
CA ASN A 125 -3.77 -15.56 1.87
C ASN A 125 -2.64 -15.24 0.85
N ASN A 126 -1.60 -16.09 0.75
CA ASN A 126 -0.47 -15.97 -0.18
C ASN A 126 0.08 -14.53 -0.34
N PHE A 127 0.08 -13.75 0.75
CA PHE A 127 0.44 -12.34 0.68
C PHE A 127 1.95 -12.19 0.44
N GLN A 128 2.30 -11.40 -0.58
CA GLN A 128 3.66 -11.05 -0.97
C GLN A 128 3.69 -9.61 -1.48
N ASP A 129 4.48 -8.75 -0.87
CA ASP A 129 4.72 -7.38 -1.37
C ASP A 129 6.15 -7.16 -1.88
N ASN A 130 6.32 -7.11 -3.21
CA ASN A 130 7.61 -6.79 -3.84
C ASN A 130 7.88 -5.28 -3.97
N THR A 131 6.90 -4.42 -3.68
CA THR A 131 7.10 -2.97 -3.58
C THR A 131 7.88 -2.59 -2.31
N LYS A 132 7.96 -3.52 -1.35
CA LYS A 132 8.54 -3.34 -0.01
C LYS A 132 8.00 -2.08 0.69
N ALA A 133 6.69 -2.08 0.93
CA ALA A 133 5.98 -0.91 1.46
C ALA A 133 6.10 0.31 0.54
N PHE A 134 5.94 0.13 -0.77
CA PHE A 134 6.06 1.17 -1.80
C PHE A 134 7.41 1.91 -1.80
N THR A 135 8.50 1.28 -1.36
CA THR A 135 9.83 1.90 -1.32
C THR A 135 10.75 1.47 -2.46
N ILE A 136 10.37 0.48 -3.26
CA ILE A 136 11.11 0.04 -4.44
C ILE A 136 10.56 0.72 -5.70
N PRO A 137 11.36 1.54 -6.40
CA PRO A 137 10.96 2.13 -7.68
C PRO A 137 10.69 1.10 -8.78
N GLY A 138 9.96 1.53 -9.81
CA GLY A 138 9.57 0.72 -10.95
C GLY A 138 8.26 -0.04 -10.74
N THR A 139 7.94 -0.93 -11.68
CA THR A 139 6.74 -1.78 -11.61
C THR A 139 7.04 -3.01 -10.76
N GLN A 140 6.38 -3.11 -9.61
CA GLN A 140 6.46 -4.24 -8.69
C GLN A 140 5.07 -4.85 -8.48
N VAL A 141 5.02 -6.05 -7.91
CA VAL A 141 3.76 -6.79 -7.68
C VAL A 141 3.50 -6.94 -6.19
N VAL A 142 2.26 -6.64 -5.77
CA VAL A 142 1.68 -7.10 -4.51
C VAL A 142 0.70 -8.22 -4.83
N ARG A 143 0.92 -9.41 -4.28
CA ARG A 143 0.11 -10.60 -4.51
C ARG A 143 -0.62 -11.00 -3.25
N PHE A 144 -1.86 -11.46 -3.36
CA PHE A 144 -2.60 -12.11 -2.28
C PHE A 144 -3.83 -12.87 -2.80
N THR A 145 -4.37 -13.77 -1.99
CA THR A 145 -5.68 -14.40 -2.15
C THR A 145 -6.63 -13.88 -1.06
N LEU A 146 -7.92 -13.81 -1.38
CA LEU A 146 -8.92 -13.34 -0.41
C LEU A 146 -9.46 -14.52 0.40
N PRO A 147 -9.34 -14.53 1.74
CA PRO A 147 -9.79 -15.65 2.57
C PRO A 147 -11.32 -15.77 2.63
N ALA A 148 -12.05 -14.72 2.24
CA ALA A 148 -13.50 -14.70 2.13
C ALA A 148 -13.94 -13.77 0.99
N GLN A 149 -15.20 -13.88 0.56
CA GLN A 149 -15.75 -12.97 -0.44
C GLN A 149 -15.84 -11.54 0.15
N PRO A 150 -15.22 -10.53 -0.49
CA PRO A 150 -15.32 -9.16 -0.03
C PRO A 150 -16.74 -8.64 -0.17
N LYS A 151 -17.12 -7.70 0.70
CA LYS A 151 -18.43 -7.05 0.67
C LYS A 151 -18.31 -5.58 0.28
N ILE A 152 -19.42 -5.03 -0.19
CA ILE A 152 -19.50 -3.61 -0.54
C ILE A 152 -19.54 -2.78 0.74
N LYS A 153 -18.78 -1.67 0.73
CA LYS A 153 -18.78 -0.65 1.77
C LYS A 153 -18.70 0.72 1.12
N THR A 154 -19.42 1.70 1.67
CA THR A 154 -19.30 3.10 1.26
C THR A 154 -18.09 3.73 1.93
N ILE A 155 -17.14 4.26 1.15
CA ILE A 155 -15.99 5.05 1.64
C ILE A 155 -15.84 6.27 0.76
N GLY A 156 -15.79 7.47 1.36
CA GLY A 156 -15.74 8.73 0.61
C GLY A 156 -16.91 8.93 -0.38
N GLY A 157 -18.08 8.35 -0.07
CA GLY A 157 -19.26 8.41 -0.95
C GLY A 157 -19.26 7.39 -2.10
N ILE A 158 -18.28 6.50 -2.18
CA ILE A 158 -18.17 5.47 -3.23
C ILE A 158 -18.46 4.10 -2.63
N ASP A 159 -19.40 3.38 -3.24
CA ASP A 159 -19.71 1.98 -2.92
C ASP A 159 -18.78 1.06 -3.71
N SER A 160 -17.93 0.31 -3.01
CA SER A 160 -17.03 -0.65 -3.66
C SER A 160 -16.62 -1.78 -2.72
N ALA A 161 -15.94 -2.79 -3.28
CA ALA A 161 -15.15 -3.75 -2.53
C ALA A 161 -13.76 -3.17 -2.34
N TRP A 162 -13.35 -2.97 -1.09
CA TRP A 162 -12.15 -2.19 -0.76
C TRP A 162 -11.01 -3.05 -0.24
N ILE A 163 -9.81 -2.76 -0.73
CA ILE A 163 -8.56 -3.01 -0.01
C ILE A 163 -8.17 -1.74 0.72
N ARG A 164 -7.74 -1.90 1.97
CA ARG A 164 -7.21 -0.85 2.83
C ARG A 164 -5.75 -1.12 3.13
N VAL A 165 -4.89 -0.16 2.86
CA VAL A 165 -3.47 -0.18 3.19
C VAL A 165 -3.21 0.95 4.18
N GLN A 166 -2.71 0.63 5.38
CA GLN A 166 -2.54 1.63 6.43
C GLN A 166 -1.11 1.63 6.98
N ILE A 167 -0.55 2.81 7.25
CA ILE A 167 0.72 2.94 7.97
C ILE A 167 0.49 2.56 9.44
N THR A 168 1.11 1.49 9.91
CA THR A 168 0.94 0.97 11.28
C THR A 168 2.22 0.98 12.12
N ALA A 169 3.36 1.28 11.53
CA ALA A 169 4.60 1.59 12.23
C ALA A 169 5.57 2.33 11.31
N GLY A 170 6.54 3.03 11.90
CA GLY A 170 7.55 3.79 11.17
C GLY A 170 6.96 4.97 10.38
N ASP A 171 7.74 5.47 9.42
CA ASP A 171 7.43 6.65 8.65
C ASP A 171 8.15 6.64 7.28
N TYR A 172 7.73 7.56 6.41
CA TYR A 172 8.40 7.89 5.14
C TYR A 172 9.23 9.17 5.30
N GLY A 173 9.91 9.33 6.44
CA GLY A 173 10.60 10.56 6.80
C GLY A 173 9.85 11.38 7.84
N LYS A 174 10.52 12.43 8.31
CA LYS A 174 10.12 13.19 9.49
C LYS A 174 9.92 14.66 9.18
N GLU A 175 9.08 15.28 9.99
CA GLU A 175 8.90 16.73 9.98
C GLU A 175 10.16 17.44 10.48
N ALA A 176 10.33 18.70 10.06
CA ALA A 176 11.39 19.53 10.57
C ALA A 176 11.24 19.70 12.09
N SER A 177 12.37 19.74 12.80
CA SER A 177 12.37 19.83 14.25
C SER A 177 13.57 20.60 14.76
N TYR A 178 13.49 21.07 16.00
CA TYR A 178 14.63 21.61 16.73
C TYR A 178 15.06 20.57 17.76
N ILE A 179 16.33 20.16 17.70
CA ILE A 179 16.91 19.26 18.70
C ILE A 179 17.91 20.02 19.56
N PRO A 180 18.05 19.70 20.86
CA PRO A 180 19.09 20.28 21.68
C PRO A 180 20.47 20.01 21.05
N ASP A 181 21.26 21.06 20.92
CA ASP A 181 22.67 20.97 20.54
C ASP A 181 23.42 20.27 21.69
N ARG A 182 24.25 19.29 21.37
CA ARG A 182 24.94 18.46 22.35
C ARG A 182 26.41 18.33 22.02
N ASP A 183 27.23 18.31 23.07
CA ASP A 183 28.64 17.92 22.99
C ASP A 183 28.80 16.41 22.74
N GLU A 184 30.02 15.98 22.41
CA GLU A 184 30.33 14.57 22.14
C GLU A 184 30.00 13.63 23.32
N ASP A 185 30.03 14.16 24.55
CA ASP A 185 29.67 13.45 25.78
C ASP A 185 28.14 13.41 26.05
N GLY A 186 27.34 14.04 25.18
CA GLY A 186 25.88 14.12 25.28
C GLY A 186 25.35 15.29 26.13
N THR A 187 26.23 16.13 26.70
CA THR A 187 25.85 17.31 27.47
C THR A 187 25.17 18.35 26.55
N VAL A 188 24.06 18.94 27.01
CA VAL A 188 23.34 19.96 26.24
C VAL A 188 24.12 21.27 26.25
N ARG A 189 24.47 21.78 25.07
CA ARG A 189 25.12 23.08 24.92
C ARG A 189 24.15 24.19 25.29
N ARG A 190 24.67 25.18 26.00
CA ARG A 190 23.91 26.36 26.43
C ARG A 190 24.54 27.64 25.91
N ASP A 191 23.73 28.67 25.77
CA ASP A 191 24.19 30.02 25.49
C ASP A 191 25.04 30.55 26.66
N ALA A 192 26.18 31.17 26.35
CA ALA A 192 27.11 31.63 27.38
C ALA A 192 26.58 32.85 28.13
N ASP A 193 25.72 33.65 27.49
CA ASP A 193 25.20 34.89 28.04
C ASP A 193 23.85 34.67 28.73
N THR A 194 22.96 33.85 28.15
CA THR A 194 21.61 33.63 28.70
C THR A 194 21.43 32.32 29.47
N ASN A 195 22.37 31.39 29.36
CA ASN A 195 22.26 30.03 29.91
C ASN A 195 21.09 29.20 29.33
N ASP A 196 20.49 29.64 28.21
CA ASP A 196 19.42 28.91 27.51
C ASP A 196 19.98 27.72 26.73
N VAL A 197 19.15 26.70 26.51
CA VAL A 197 19.52 25.55 25.67
C VAL A 197 19.72 26.00 24.22
N LYS A 198 20.86 25.66 23.62
CA LYS A 198 21.06 25.83 22.18
C LYS A 198 20.33 24.72 21.43
N TYR A 199 19.69 25.08 20.33
CA TYR A 199 18.97 24.15 19.46
C TYR A 199 19.55 24.16 18.06
N ILE A 200 19.64 22.99 17.45
CA ILE A 200 19.97 22.81 16.03
C ILE A 200 18.67 22.55 15.28
N PHE A 201 18.47 23.31 14.21
CA PHE A 201 17.39 23.04 13.26
C PHE A 201 17.72 21.81 12.42
N LYS A 202 16.86 20.81 12.46
CA LYS A 202 16.85 19.67 11.55
C LYS A 202 15.76 19.87 10.49
N PRO A 203 16.12 19.96 9.20
CA PRO A 203 15.14 20.08 8.14
C PRO A 203 14.30 18.81 8.02
N ALA A 204 13.13 18.92 7.37
CA ALA A 204 12.30 17.75 7.10
C ALA A 204 13.03 16.75 6.18
N SER A 205 12.67 15.48 6.32
CA SER A 205 13.24 14.35 5.57
C SER A 205 12.18 13.52 4.85
N PHE A 206 10.99 14.08 4.59
CA PHE A 206 9.93 13.36 3.91
C PHE A 206 10.36 12.85 2.53
N ALA A 207 10.16 11.55 2.32
CA ALA A 207 10.26 10.87 1.04
C ALA A 207 9.06 9.91 0.88
N PRO A 208 7.83 10.46 0.73
CA PRO A 208 6.64 9.66 0.52
C PRO A 208 6.72 8.89 -0.81
N PRO A 209 6.06 7.72 -0.90
CA PRO A 209 5.98 6.99 -2.15
C PRO A 209 5.14 7.79 -3.16
N LEU A 210 5.59 7.89 -4.40
CA LEU A 210 4.83 8.48 -5.50
C LEU A 210 4.46 7.36 -6.47
N ILE A 211 3.17 7.11 -6.65
CA ILE A 211 2.67 6.02 -7.48
C ILE A 211 2.17 6.59 -8.80
N ARG A 212 2.67 6.08 -9.93
CA ARG A 212 2.22 6.44 -11.27
C ARG A 212 0.93 5.75 -11.65
N SER A 213 0.79 4.47 -11.29
CA SER A 213 -0.36 3.65 -11.65
C SER A 213 -0.45 2.40 -10.79
N ILE A 214 -1.69 1.94 -10.58
CA ILE A 214 -2.00 0.63 -10.02
C ILE A 214 -2.97 -0.07 -10.95
N THR A 215 -2.65 -1.30 -11.33
CA THR A 215 -3.55 -2.20 -12.07
C THR A 215 -3.67 -3.51 -11.33
N ALA A 216 -4.84 -4.13 -11.41
CA ALA A 216 -5.10 -5.44 -10.84
C ALA A 216 -5.31 -6.47 -11.95
N ASP A 217 -4.63 -7.60 -11.84
CA ASP A 217 -4.92 -8.80 -12.60
C ASP A 217 -5.29 -9.95 -11.65
N TYR A 218 -5.96 -10.95 -12.22
CA TYR A 218 -6.48 -12.09 -11.49
C TYR A 218 -6.12 -13.39 -12.22
N SER A 219 -5.68 -14.39 -11.46
CA SER A 219 -5.41 -15.73 -11.96
C SER A 219 -6.16 -16.79 -11.13
N LEU A 220 -6.80 -17.72 -11.84
CA LEU A 220 -7.25 -19.00 -11.31
C LEU A 220 -6.14 -20.01 -11.57
N ASP A 221 -5.68 -20.69 -10.54
CA ASP A 221 -4.79 -21.85 -10.69
C ASP A 221 -5.56 -23.08 -11.17
#